data_AF-A0A7C3IHI1-F1
#
_entry.id   AF-A0A7C3IHI1-F1
#
_cell.length_a   1.000
_cell.length_b   1.000
_cell.length_c   1.000
_cell.angle_alpha   90.00
_cell.angle_beta   90.00
_cell.angle_gamma   90.00
#
_symmetry.space_group_name_H-M   'P 1'
#
loop_
_entity.id
_entity.type
_entity.pdbx_description
1 polymer ?
#
loop_
_entity_poly.entity_id
_entity_poly.type
_entity_poly.pdbx_seq_one_letter_code
_entity_poly.pdbx_strand_id
1 'polypeptide(L)'
;MKPISEIIKDKPWLGWLLFIGTAVVVFLLGLLASSIIERRTESIYTLQMLKPIAEWEPRNEVWGENFPREYESYLKTLNIDFASKHGGAKMIDYLEKYPELVVLWAGYAFSKDYNQGRGHAYAVEDVRKTLRTGDNTFSPQPATCWTCKSTDVPRMMNKMGTENFYKAKWKDLGPEIVNPIGCQDCHDPKTMNLRITRPALIEAFQRQGKDIKSFSRQEMRSLVCAQCHVEYYFKGEGKYLTFPWDKGFSAD
;
A
#
# COMPACT_ATOMS: atom_id res chain seq x y z
N MET A 1 -15.29 -47.49 -34.48
CA MET A 1 -14.16 -47.58 -33.52
C MET A 1 -14.39 -48.84 -32.69
N LYS A 2 -13.39 -49.73 -32.57
CA LYS A 2 -13.53 -50.92 -31.71
C LYS A 2 -13.76 -50.46 -30.26
N PRO A 3 -14.66 -51.08 -29.49
CA PRO A 3 -14.85 -50.76 -28.08
C PRO A 3 -13.55 -51.00 -27.31
N ILE A 4 -13.28 -50.16 -26.31
CA ILE A 4 -12.06 -50.20 -25.47
C ILE A 4 -11.86 -51.60 -24.86
N SER A 5 -12.96 -52.30 -24.53
CA SER A 5 -12.95 -53.67 -24.03
C SER A 5 -12.41 -54.70 -25.03
N GLU A 6 -12.69 -54.56 -26.33
CA GLU A 6 -12.16 -55.43 -27.38
C GLU A 6 -10.68 -55.12 -27.67
N ILE A 7 -10.29 -53.85 -27.65
CA ILE A 7 -8.89 -53.43 -27.85
C ILE A 7 -7.98 -53.94 -26.71
N ILE A 8 -8.47 -53.93 -25.48
CA ILE A 8 -7.76 -54.45 -24.31
C ILE A 8 -7.64 -55.99 -24.36
N LYS A 9 -8.65 -56.68 -24.92
CA LYS A 9 -8.60 -58.14 -25.17
C LYS A 9 -7.52 -58.50 -26.19
N ASP A 10 -7.41 -57.73 -27.28
CA ASP A 10 -6.40 -57.93 -28.33
C ASP A 10 -4.98 -57.53 -27.88
N LYS A 11 -4.87 -56.54 -26.97
CA LYS A 11 -3.59 -55.99 -26.48
C LYS A 11 -3.63 -55.74 -24.95
N PRO A 12 -3.34 -56.75 -24.13
CA PRO A 12 -3.43 -56.64 -22.66
C PRO A 12 -2.57 -55.52 -22.05
N TRP A 13 -1.42 -55.21 -22.68
CA TRP A 13 -0.54 -54.13 -22.25
C TRP A 13 -1.20 -52.74 -22.30
N LEU A 14 -2.17 -52.54 -23.20
CA LEU A 14 -2.91 -51.28 -23.31
C LEU A 14 -3.80 -51.06 -22.08
N GLY A 15 -4.37 -52.13 -21.52
CA GLY A 15 -5.15 -52.09 -20.28
C GLY A 15 -4.28 -51.75 -19.07
N TRP A 16 -3.08 -52.34 -18.97
CA TRP A 16 -2.11 -51.99 -17.93
C TRP A 16 -1.61 -50.55 -18.03
N LEU A 17 -1.39 -50.04 -19.25
CA LEU A 17 -0.97 -48.65 -19.48
C LEU A 17 -2.09 -47.67 -19.06
N LEU A 18 -3.34 -47.97 -19.40
CA LEU A 18 -4.50 -47.18 -18.99
C LEU A 18 -4.67 -47.19 -17.46
N PHE A 19 -4.55 -48.36 -16.83
CA PHE A 19 -4.62 -48.50 -15.38
C PHE A 19 -3.52 -47.69 -14.67
N ILE A 20 -2.26 -47.85 -15.09
CA ILE A 20 -1.13 -47.11 -14.50
C ILE A 20 -1.30 -45.60 -14.74
N GLY A 21 -1.69 -45.19 -15.95
CA GLY A 21 -1.96 -43.79 -16.26
C GLY A 21 -3.03 -43.19 -15.36
N THR A 22 -4.13 -43.92 -15.14
CA THR A 22 -5.22 -43.47 -14.26
C THR A 22 -4.75 -43.41 -12.80
N ALA A 23 -3.99 -44.40 -12.33
CA ALA A 23 -3.42 -44.44 -10.98
C ALA A 23 -2.48 -43.25 -10.73
N VAL A 24 -1.62 -42.91 -11.70
CA VAL A 24 -0.74 -41.73 -11.62
C VAL A 24 -1.54 -40.44 -11.55
N VAL A 25 -2.59 -40.28 -12.36
CA VAL A 25 -3.44 -39.08 -12.31
C VAL A 25 -4.14 -38.94 -10.96
N VAL A 26 -4.71 -40.01 -10.42
CA VAL A 26 -5.35 -40.01 -9.08
C VAL A 26 -4.33 -39.68 -7.99
N PHE A 27 -3.11 -40.23 -8.07
CA PHE A 27 -2.04 -39.93 -7.13
C PHE A 27 -1.64 -38.44 -7.17
N LEU A 28 -1.46 -37.86 -8.36
CA LEU A 28 -1.14 -36.44 -8.51
C LEU A 28 -2.26 -35.53 -8.01
N LEU A 29 -3.53 -35.88 -8.25
CA LEU A 29 -4.68 -35.16 -7.68
C LEU A 29 -4.72 -35.24 -6.15
N GLY A 30 -4.36 -36.40 -5.58
CA GLY A 30 -4.22 -36.59 -4.13
C GLY A 30 -3.11 -35.71 -3.53
N LEU A 31 -1.94 -35.65 -4.18
CA LEU A 31 -0.84 -34.77 -3.78
C LEU A 31 -1.24 -33.28 -3.85
N LEU A 32 -1.96 -32.89 -4.91
CA LEU A 32 -2.46 -31.52 -5.06
C LEU A 32 -3.45 -31.18 -3.94
N ALA A 33 -4.41 -32.06 -3.66
CA ALA A 33 -5.39 -31.86 -2.58
C ALA A 33 -4.69 -31.78 -1.20
N SER A 34 -3.73 -32.66 -0.94
CA SER A 34 -2.92 -32.63 0.28
C SER A 34 -2.17 -31.31 0.42
N SER A 35 -1.51 -30.86 -0.66
CA SER A 35 -0.78 -29.59 -0.66
C SER A 35 -1.70 -28.38 -0.43
N ILE A 36 -2.90 -28.39 -1.01
CA ILE A 36 -3.90 -27.33 -0.77
C ILE A 36 -4.34 -27.32 0.68
N ILE A 37 -4.65 -28.49 1.27
CA ILE A 37 -5.09 -28.59 2.66
C ILE A 37 -3.98 -28.16 3.62
N GLU A 38 -2.76 -28.65 3.42
CA GLU A 38 -1.60 -28.30 4.23
C GLU A 38 -1.34 -26.80 4.22
N ARG A 39 -1.26 -26.18 3.02
CA ARG A 39 -1.07 -24.72 2.90
C ARG A 39 -2.22 -23.92 3.50
N ARG A 40 -3.46 -24.40 3.39
CA ARG A 40 -4.63 -23.76 4.02
C ARG A 40 -4.52 -23.84 5.54
N THR A 41 -4.05 -24.96 6.06
CA THR A 41 -3.88 -25.18 7.49
C THR A 41 -2.72 -24.34 8.05
N GLU A 42 -1.57 -24.33 7.37
CA GLU A 42 -0.44 -23.44 7.68
C GLU A 42 -0.87 -21.97 7.72
N SER A 43 -1.68 -21.52 6.75
CA SER A 43 -2.17 -20.13 6.73
C SER A 43 -2.97 -19.74 7.97
N ILE A 44 -3.68 -20.69 8.57
CA ILE A 44 -4.48 -20.49 9.78
C ILE A 44 -3.57 -20.44 11.02
N TYR A 45 -2.53 -21.30 11.09
CA TYR A 45 -1.62 -21.36 12.23
C TYR A 45 -0.47 -20.35 12.19
N THR A 46 -0.13 -19.78 11.02
CA THR A 46 0.91 -18.74 10.92
C THR A 46 0.51 -17.38 11.48
N LEU A 47 -0.79 -17.06 11.55
CA LEU A 47 -1.30 -15.78 12.05
C LEU A 47 -1.73 -15.89 13.53
N GLN A 48 -0.83 -16.38 14.39
CA GLN A 48 -1.07 -16.32 15.82
C GLN A 48 -0.58 -14.97 16.36
N MET A 49 -1.48 -13.99 16.48
CA MET A 49 -1.17 -12.74 17.18
C MET A 49 -0.92 -13.05 18.66
N LEU A 50 0.30 -12.80 19.11
CA LEU A 50 0.73 -12.94 20.50
C LEU A 50 0.13 -11.84 21.37
N LYS A 51 0.01 -10.63 20.81
CA LYS A 51 -0.54 -9.44 21.48
C LYS A 51 -1.59 -8.78 20.59
N PRO A 52 -2.74 -8.37 21.15
CA PRO A 52 -3.76 -7.66 20.38
C PRO A 52 -3.24 -6.30 19.93
N ILE A 53 -3.54 -5.93 18.69
CA ILE A 53 -3.23 -4.61 18.12
C ILE A 53 -4.55 -3.81 18.07
N ALA A 54 -4.52 -2.56 18.53
CA ALA A 54 -5.69 -1.70 18.50
C ALA A 54 -6.05 -1.27 17.06
N GLU A 55 -7.33 -0.98 16.79
CA GLU A 55 -7.87 -0.66 15.44
C GLU A 55 -7.05 0.41 14.68
N TRP A 56 -6.58 1.42 15.42
CA TRP A 56 -5.83 2.57 14.92
C TRP A 56 -4.46 2.71 15.60
N GLU A 57 -3.81 1.61 15.98
CA GLU A 57 -2.46 1.63 16.56
C GLU A 57 -1.42 2.18 15.56
N PRO A 58 -0.88 3.39 15.75
CA PRO A 58 -0.01 4.01 14.75
C PRO A 58 1.46 3.57 14.86
N ARG A 59 1.88 3.02 16.00
CA ARG A 59 3.30 2.71 16.27
C ARG A 59 3.73 1.42 15.58
N ASN A 60 4.65 1.51 14.62
CA ASN A 60 5.07 0.36 13.81
C ASN A 60 5.76 -0.73 14.65
N GLU A 61 6.47 -0.36 15.72
CA GLU A 61 7.14 -1.28 16.64
C GLU A 61 6.15 -2.20 17.36
N VAL A 62 4.94 -1.73 17.68
CA VAL A 62 3.89 -2.55 18.33
C VAL A 62 3.42 -3.66 17.38
N TRP A 63 3.37 -3.40 16.08
CA TRP A 63 3.08 -4.42 15.08
C TRP A 63 4.26 -5.40 14.95
N GLY A 64 5.49 -4.89 15.03
CA GLY A 64 6.71 -5.70 14.99
C GLY A 64 6.85 -6.72 16.12
N GLU A 65 6.19 -6.53 17.26
CA GLU A 65 6.14 -7.53 18.34
C GLU A 65 5.43 -8.83 17.91
N ASN A 66 4.46 -8.73 17.00
CA ASN A 66 3.77 -9.88 16.41
C ASN A 66 4.40 -10.32 15.07
N PHE A 67 4.97 -9.38 14.31
CA PHE A 67 5.47 -9.59 12.95
C PHE A 67 6.93 -9.12 12.77
N PRO A 68 7.88 -9.75 13.48
CA PRO A 68 9.27 -9.26 13.53
C PRO A 68 9.95 -9.27 12.16
N ARG A 69 9.68 -10.28 11.31
CA ARG A 69 10.29 -10.41 9.99
C ARG A 69 9.86 -9.29 9.03
N GLU A 70 8.56 -8.99 9.03
CA GLU A 70 7.97 -7.92 8.24
C GLU A 70 8.46 -6.56 8.73
N TYR A 71 8.52 -6.38 10.05
CA TYR A 71 9.02 -5.15 10.66
C TYR A 71 10.51 -4.92 10.37
N GLU A 72 11.36 -5.93 10.52
CA GLU A 72 12.78 -5.85 10.12
C GLU A 72 12.94 -5.52 8.63
N SER A 73 12.09 -6.08 7.77
CA SER A 73 12.08 -5.76 6.35
C SER A 73 11.65 -4.32 6.08
N TYR A 74 10.67 -3.81 6.82
CA TYR A 74 10.27 -2.40 6.78
C TYR A 74 11.41 -1.46 7.24
N LEU A 75 12.16 -1.82 8.28
CA LEU A 75 13.29 -1.03 8.77
C LEU A 75 14.40 -0.86 7.73
N LYS A 76 14.51 -1.76 6.73
CA LYS A 76 15.45 -1.60 5.61
C LYS A 76 15.16 -0.35 4.76
N THR A 77 13.97 0.24 4.86
CA THR A 77 13.66 1.54 4.24
C THR A 77 14.48 2.70 4.82
N LEU A 78 15.13 2.51 5.97
CA LEU A 78 16.10 3.45 6.53
C LEU A 78 17.44 3.46 5.76
N ASN A 79 17.74 2.42 4.97
CA ASN A 79 18.95 2.43 4.16
C ASN A 79 18.78 3.37 2.95
N ILE A 80 19.70 4.33 2.83
CA ILE A 80 19.71 5.36 1.77
C ILE A 80 20.95 5.28 0.86
N ASP A 81 21.67 4.17 0.89
CA ASP A 81 22.98 4.03 0.22
C ASP A 81 22.83 3.78 -1.29
N PHE A 82 21.68 3.24 -1.72
CA PHE A 82 21.45 2.90 -3.11
C PHE A 82 21.21 4.13 -3.98
N ALA A 83 21.98 4.23 -5.06
CA ALA A 83 21.81 5.21 -6.13
C ALA A 83 22.01 4.54 -7.50
N SER A 84 21.19 4.94 -8.47
CA SER A 84 21.28 4.52 -9.86
C SER A 84 21.11 5.73 -10.79
N LYS A 85 21.33 5.52 -12.09
CA LYS A 85 21.10 6.55 -13.12
C LYS A 85 19.68 7.11 -13.12
N HIS A 86 18.69 6.28 -12.74
CA HIS A 86 17.26 6.58 -12.87
C HIS A 86 16.56 6.82 -11.51
N GLY A 87 17.32 6.92 -10.42
CA GLY A 87 16.79 7.15 -9.08
C GLY A 87 17.49 6.31 -8.02
N GLY A 88 16.91 6.24 -6.83
CA GLY A 88 17.45 5.48 -5.70
C GLY A 88 16.91 6.01 -4.38
N ALA A 89 17.51 5.57 -3.28
CA ALA A 89 17.19 6.05 -1.95
C ALA A 89 18.08 7.22 -1.51
N LYS A 90 19.21 7.43 -2.21
CA LYS A 90 20.10 8.57 -1.98
C LYS A 90 19.41 9.88 -2.32
N MET A 91 19.58 10.86 -1.43
CA MET A 91 18.98 12.17 -1.59
C MET A 91 19.54 12.88 -2.83
N ILE A 92 18.65 13.42 -3.68
CA ILE A 92 18.95 14.27 -4.82
C ILE A 92 18.03 15.49 -4.72
N ASP A 93 18.63 16.68 -4.70
CA ASP A 93 17.91 17.93 -4.90
C ASP A 93 17.58 18.06 -6.40
N TYR A 94 16.29 18.02 -6.72
CA TYR A 94 15.84 18.10 -8.11
C TYR A 94 15.89 19.53 -8.64
N LEU A 95 15.82 20.55 -7.78
CA LEU A 95 15.94 21.95 -8.20
C LEU A 95 17.40 22.29 -8.52
N GLU A 96 18.36 21.72 -7.80
CA GLU A 96 19.79 21.83 -8.15
C GLU A 96 20.08 21.08 -9.46
N LYS A 97 19.54 19.86 -9.61
CA LYS A 97 19.80 19.02 -10.80
C LYS A 97 19.09 19.52 -12.06
N TYR A 98 17.89 20.09 -11.92
CA TYR A 98 17.04 20.59 -12.99
C TYR A 98 16.53 22.01 -12.67
N PRO A 99 17.37 23.05 -12.80
CA PRO A 99 17.03 24.42 -12.42
C PRO A 99 15.81 24.99 -13.16
N GLU A 100 15.47 24.47 -14.33
CA GLU A 100 14.25 24.82 -15.08
C GLU A 100 12.96 24.55 -14.29
N LEU A 101 12.97 23.62 -13.34
CA LEU A 101 11.83 23.34 -12.46
C LEU A 101 11.49 24.55 -11.56
N VAL A 102 12.50 25.34 -11.17
CA VAL A 102 12.30 26.57 -10.39
C VAL A 102 11.50 27.58 -11.21
N VAL A 103 11.81 27.70 -12.50
CA VAL A 103 11.10 28.60 -13.43
C VAL A 103 9.69 28.08 -13.71
N LEU A 104 9.56 26.78 -14.00
CA LEU A 104 8.27 26.15 -14.31
C LEU A 104 7.26 26.27 -13.15
N TRP A 105 7.76 26.21 -11.91
CA TRP A 105 6.94 26.30 -10.70
C TRP A 105 7.01 27.66 -10.01
N ALA A 106 7.45 28.71 -10.70
CA ALA A 106 7.57 30.04 -10.13
C ALA A 106 6.24 30.50 -9.51
N GLY A 107 6.29 30.94 -8.25
CA GLY A 107 5.12 31.32 -7.46
C GLY A 107 4.42 30.16 -6.73
N TYR A 108 4.89 28.92 -6.93
CA TYR A 108 4.36 27.73 -6.25
C TYR A 108 5.36 27.14 -5.25
N ALA A 109 4.89 26.40 -4.25
CA ALA A 109 5.75 25.92 -3.16
C ALA A 109 6.87 24.99 -3.64
N PHE A 110 6.66 24.27 -4.74
CA PHE A 110 7.64 23.34 -5.30
C PHE A 110 8.90 24.04 -5.86
N SER A 111 8.84 25.32 -6.21
CA SER A 111 10.04 26.07 -6.62
C SER A 111 10.98 26.39 -5.46
N LYS A 112 10.54 26.16 -4.21
CA LYS A 112 11.36 26.42 -3.01
C LYS A 112 12.19 25.21 -2.61
N ASP A 113 11.64 24.02 -2.77
CA ASP A 113 12.27 22.77 -2.37
C ASP A 113 11.54 21.58 -3.02
N TYR A 114 12.28 20.73 -3.73
CA TYR A 114 11.77 19.51 -4.34
C TYR A 114 12.88 18.47 -4.47
N ASN A 115 12.64 17.30 -3.92
CA ASN A 115 13.66 16.34 -3.51
C ASN A 115 13.24 14.91 -3.90
N GLN A 116 14.20 14.08 -4.30
CA GLN A 116 14.00 12.64 -4.56
C GLN A 116 13.35 11.92 -3.37
N GLY A 117 12.23 11.22 -3.62
CA GLY A 117 11.61 10.38 -2.60
C GLY A 117 12.55 9.25 -2.16
N ARG A 118 12.62 9.01 -0.85
CA ARG A 118 13.37 7.91 -0.21
C ARG A 118 12.43 6.97 0.56
N GLY A 119 12.95 6.15 1.46
CA GLY A 119 12.18 5.14 2.17
C GLY A 119 11.05 5.70 3.05
N HIS A 120 9.98 4.92 3.18
CA HIS A 120 8.76 5.28 3.93
C HIS A 120 9.00 5.71 5.38
N ALA A 121 10.02 5.15 6.05
CA ALA A 121 10.38 5.52 7.42
C ALA A 121 10.76 7.00 7.58
N TYR A 122 11.18 7.67 6.50
CA TYR A 122 11.52 9.09 6.52
C TYR A 122 10.36 10.03 6.19
N ALA A 123 9.16 9.52 5.86
CA ALA A 123 8.07 10.33 5.35
C ALA A 123 7.67 11.50 6.27
N VAL A 124 7.62 11.28 7.59
CA VAL A 124 7.33 12.34 8.59
C VAL A 124 8.51 13.29 8.76
N GLU A 125 9.74 12.79 8.71
CA GLU A 125 10.94 13.65 8.78
C GLU A 125 11.02 14.59 7.58
N ASP A 126 10.86 14.06 6.36
CA ASP A 126 11.02 14.79 5.12
C ASP A 126 9.94 15.84 4.93
N VAL A 127 8.68 15.53 5.29
CA VAL A 127 7.60 16.52 5.23
C VAL A 127 7.75 17.62 6.29
N ARG A 128 8.51 17.39 7.37
CA ARG A 128 8.83 18.44 8.35
C ARG A 128 9.99 19.32 7.91
N LYS A 129 10.97 18.73 7.21
CA LYS A 129 12.19 19.43 6.77
C LYS A 129 11.98 20.22 5.48
N THR A 130 10.99 19.85 4.67
CA THR A 130 10.79 20.52 3.39
C THR A 130 10.41 21.99 3.54
N LEU A 131 10.99 22.86 2.72
CA LEU A 131 10.66 24.30 2.75
C LEU A 131 9.23 24.58 2.28
N ARG A 132 8.56 23.60 1.68
CA ARG A 132 7.19 23.71 1.15
C ARG A 132 6.14 23.87 2.25
N THR A 133 6.36 23.27 3.43
CA THR A 133 5.46 23.34 4.59
C THR A 133 5.71 24.57 5.46
N GLY A 134 6.80 25.28 5.20
CA GLY A 134 7.22 26.45 5.96
C GLY A 134 7.67 26.10 7.37
N ASP A 135 7.41 26.99 8.32
CA ASP A 135 7.80 26.85 9.72
C ASP A 135 6.61 27.07 10.68
N ASN A 136 6.88 27.19 11.99
CA ASN A 136 5.85 27.39 13.01
C ASN A 136 5.14 28.77 12.90
N THR A 137 5.79 29.75 12.29
CA THR A 137 5.29 31.12 12.10
C THR A 137 4.51 31.21 10.79
N PHE A 138 5.11 30.76 9.69
CA PHE A 138 4.54 30.74 8.35
C PHE A 138 4.38 29.29 7.89
N SER A 139 3.19 28.72 8.12
CA SER A 139 2.82 27.38 7.64
C SER A 139 1.66 27.48 6.64
N PRO A 140 1.95 27.55 5.32
CA PRO A 140 0.93 27.80 4.31
C PRO A 140 0.09 26.57 3.95
N GLN A 141 0.50 25.36 4.39
CA GLN A 141 -0.09 24.11 3.94
C GLN A 141 -1.26 23.65 4.82
N PRO A 142 -2.30 23.05 4.24
CA PRO A 142 -3.36 22.39 4.99
C PRO A 142 -2.87 21.08 5.60
N ALA A 143 -3.58 20.60 6.62
CA ALA A 143 -3.35 19.29 7.23
C ALA A 143 -3.54 18.14 6.24
N THR A 144 -4.25 18.36 5.13
CA THR A 144 -4.30 17.44 3.98
C THR A 144 -2.91 16.97 3.52
N CYS A 145 -1.86 17.79 3.65
CA CYS A 145 -0.48 17.40 3.31
C CYS A 145 0.07 16.25 4.17
N TRP A 146 -0.50 15.99 5.35
CA TRP A 146 -0.13 14.84 6.18
C TRP A 146 -0.69 13.52 5.68
N THR A 147 -1.76 13.55 4.87
CA THR A 147 -2.58 12.36 4.56
C THR A 147 -1.74 11.16 4.14
N CYS A 148 -0.76 11.38 3.28
CA CYS A 148 0.09 10.33 2.71
C CYS A 148 1.48 10.27 3.38
N LYS A 149 1.58 10.54 4.69
CA LYS A 149 2.87 10.63 5.39
C LYS A 149 2.97 9.80 6.68
N SER A 150 1.85 9.35 7.24
CA SER A 150 1.86 8.82 8.61
C SER A 150 0.70 7.87 8.89
N THR A 151 0.97 6.88 9.74
CA THR A 151 -0.02 5.99 10.34
C THR A 151 -0.92 6.70 11.38
N ASP A 152 -0.56 7.89 11.84
CA ASP A 152 -1.42 8.70 12.71
C ASP A 152 -2.62 9.31 11.97
N VAL A 153 -2.57 9.38 10.64
CA VAL A 153 -3.62 10.03 9.84
C VAL A 153 -4.98 9.36 10.02
N PRO A 154 -5.15 8.03 9.85
CA PRO A 154 -6.45 7.39 10.07
C PRO A 154 -6.93 7.53 11.51
N ARG A 155 -6.02 7.45 12.49
CA ARG A 155 -6.34 7.70 13.91
C ARG A 155 -6.91 9.09 14.12
N MET A 156 -6.28 10.12 13.54
CA MET A 156 -6.73 11.51 13.65
C MET A 156 -8.03 11.76 12.90
N MET A 157 -8.17 11.23 11.68
CA MET A 157 -9.42 11.29 10.92
C MET A 157 -10.57 10.62 11.67
N ASN A 158 -10.33 9.48 12.32
CA ASN A 158 -11.33 8.81 13.17
C ASN A 158 -11.70 9.65 14.41
N LYS A 159 -10.75 10.38 14.99
CA LYS A 159 -10.97 11.20 16.19
C LYS A 159 -11.74 12.50 15.89
N MET A 160 -11.40 13.20 14.81
CA MET A 160 -11.93 14.55 14.53
C MET A 160 -12.85 14.62 13.31
N GLY A 161 -12.95 13.56 12.52
CA GLY A 161 -13.64 13.52 11.23
C GLY A 161 -12.71 13.92 10.07
N THR A 162 -12.87 13.25 8.93
CA THR A 162 -12.04 13.43 7.72
C THR A 162 -12.08 14.87 7.19
N GLU A 163 -13.25 15.49 7.12
CA GLU A 163 -13.39 16.86 6.62
C GLU A 163 -12.69 17.88 7.54
N ASN A 164 -12.86 17.74 8.86
CA ASN A 164 -12.17 18.58 9.84
C ASN A 164 -10.66 18.38 9.80
N PHE A 165 -10.20 17.14 9.60
CA PHE A 165 -8.78 16.85 9.40
C PHE A 165 -8.23 17.60 8.20
N TYR A 166 -8.89 17.56 7.03
CA TYR A 166 -8.41 18.26 5.83
C TYR A 166 -8.41 19.79 5.98
N LYS A 167 -9.43 20.34 6.66
CA LYS A 167 -9.56 21.78 6.89
C LYS A 167 -8.55 22.35 7.89
N ALA A 168 -8.01 21.53 8.79
CA ALA A 168 -7.00 21.97 9.76
C ALA A 168 -5.71 22.44 9.06
N LYS A 169 -4.84 23.15 9.79
CA LYS A 169 -3.53 23.54 9.26
C LYS A 169 -2.52 22.43 9.50
N TRP A 170 -1.54 22.32 8.59
CA TRP A 170 -0.46 21.34 8.71
C TRP A 170 0.25 21.43 10.08
N LYS A 171 0.62 22.65 10.50
CA LYS A 171 1.32 22.85 11.78
C LYS A 171 0.51 22.42 13.01
N ASP A 172 -0.81 22.57 12.98
CA ASP A 172 -1.66 22.35 14.15
C ASP A 172 -1.77 20.86 14.51
N LEU A 173 -1.66 19.97 13.50
CA LEU A 173 -1.62 18.53 13.70
C LEU A 173 -0.20 17.96 13.82
N GLY A 174 0.83 18.80 13.65
CA GLY A 174 2.23 18.39 13.75
C GLY A 174 2.54 17.61 15.03
N PRO A 175 2.12 18.05 16.23
CA PRO A 175 2.39 17.31 17.47
C PRO A 175 1.73 15.91 17.55
N GLU A 176 0.64 15.68 16.80
CA GLU A 176 -0.10 14.42 16.81
C GLU A 176 0.42 13.41 15.77
N ILE A 177 1.13 13.89 14.73
CA ILE A 177 1.53 13.08 13.57
C ILE A 177 3.02 12.81 13.65
N VAL A 178 3.39 11.71 14.32
CA VAL A 178 4.78 11.40 14.70
C VAL A 178 5.27 10.05 14.18
N ASN A 179 4.34 9.15 13.80
CA ASN A 179 4.68 7.82 13.30
C ASN A 179 4.74 7.83 11.77
N PRO A 180 5.85 7.42 11.13
CA PRO A 180 5.94 7.35 9.68
C PRO A 180 5.03 6.28 9.08
N ILE A 181 4.84 6.34 7.76
CA ILE A 181 4.07 5.37 6.97
C ILE A 181 4.48 3.95 7.36
N GLY A 182 3.51 3.06 7.59
CA GLY A 182 3.83 1.68 7.98
C GLY A 182 2.62 0.76 8.07
N CYS A 183 2.67 -0.19 9.00
CA CYS A 183 1.81 -1.38 9.02
C CYS A 183 0.32 -1.02 8.97
N GLN A 184 -0.08 -0.09 9.84
CA GLN A 184 -1.47 0.35 10.02
C GLN A 184 -2.11 0.93 8.74
N ASP A 185 -1.31 1.54 7.85
CA ASP A 185 -1.83 2.20 6.64
C ASP A 185 -2.41 1.21 5.63
N CYS A 186 -1.97 -0.05 5.68
CA CYS A 186 -2.27 -1.06 4.67
C CYS A 186 -2.88 -2.34 5.24
N HIS A 187 -2.76 -2.60 6.55
CA HIS A 187 -3.21 -3.85 7.16
C HIS A 187 -4.28 -3.66 8.23
N ASP A 188 -5.23 -4.58 8.24
CA ASP A 188 -6.21 -4.74 9.31
C ASP A 188 -5.53 -5.36 10.55
N PRO A 189 -5.61 -4.74 11.74
CA PRO A 189 -4.87 -5.17 12.93
C PRO A 189 -5.36 -6.48 13.53
N LYS A 190 -6.52 -7.00 13.12
CA LYS A 190 -7.09 -8.25 13.64
C LYS A 190 -6.85 -9.43 12.73
N THR A 191 -6.83 -9.18 11.42
CA THR A 191 -6.79 -10.23 10.39
C THR A 191 -5.55 -10.18 9.51
N MET A 192 -4.80 -9.08 9.56
CA MET A 192 -3.69 -8.75 8.66
C MET A 192 -4.04 -8.68 7.17
N ASN A 193 -5.34 -8.74 6.84
CA ASN A 193 -5.82 -8.51 5.49
C ASN A 193 -5.46 -7.09 5.03
N LEU A 194 -5.26 -6.94 3.72
CA LEU A 194 -5.06 -5.62 3.13
C LEU A 194 -6.33 -4.79 3.31
N ARG A 195 -6.17 -3.55 3.77
CA ARG A 195 -7.25 -2.58 3.92
C ARG A 195 -6.86 -1.23 3.31
N ILE A 196 -7.87 -0.47 2.92
CA ILE A 196 -7.71 0.93 2.54
C ILE A 196 -8.12 1.80 3.73
N THR A 197 -7.21 2.66 4.17
CA THR A 197 -7.38 3.58 5.29
C THR A 197 -7.55 5.03 4.84
N ARG A 198 -7.30 5.34 3.55
CA ARG A 198 -7.44 6.69 2.99
C ARG A 198 -8.79 6.87 2.28
N PRO A 199 -9.69 7.74 2.80
CA PRO A 199 -11.02 7.92 2.22
C PRO A 199 -11.01 8.36 0.75
N ALA A 200 -10.08 9.22 0.35
CA ALA A 200 -9.99 9.74 -1.01
C ALA A 200 -9.91 8.64 -2.09
N LEU A 201 -9.25 7.51 -1.80
CA LEU A 201 -9.19 6.37 -2.73
C LEU A 201 -10.56 5.68 -2.86
N ILE A 202 -11.23 5.46 -1.72
CA ILE A 202 -12.55 4.83 -1.64
C ILE A 202 -13.56 5.70 -2.39
N GLU A 203 -13.56 6.99 -2.10
CA GLU A 203 -14.46 7.97 -2.72
C GLU A 203 -14.23 8.07 -4.23
N ALA A 204 -12.98 8.01 -4.70
CA ALA A 204 -12.67 8.03 -6.13
C ALA A 204 -13.28 6.82 -6.87
N PHE A 205 -13.17 5.62 -6.30
CA PHE A 205 -13.80 4.44 -6.89
C PHE A 205 -15.33 4.45 -6.76
N GLN A 206 -15.87 4.99 -5.65
CA GLN A 206 -17.32 5.17 -5.50
C GLN A 206 -17.89 6.10 -6.58
N ARG A 207 -17.20 7.18 -6.93
CA ARG A 207 -17.60 8.06 -8.05
C ARG A 207 -17.56 7.36 -9.41
N GLN A 208 -16.76 6.30 -9.55
CA GLN A 208 -16.76 5.41 -10.72
C GLN A 208 -17.78 4.26 -10.61
N GLY A 209 -18.61 4.22 -9.56
CA GLY A 209 -19.57 3.14 -9.32
C GLY A 209 -18.96 1.82 -8.87
N LYS A 210 -17.75 1.83 -8.31
CA LYS A 210 -17.03 0.63 -7.82
C LYS A 210 -16.92 0.65 -6.29
N ASP A 211 -17.14 -0.51 -5.68
CA ASP A 211 -16.90 -0.72 -4.24
C ASP A 211 -15.48 -1.26 -4.03
N ILE A 212 -14.75 -0.64 -3.09
CA ILE A 212 -13.40 -1.06 -2.72
C ILE A 212 -13.36 -2.52 -2.21
N LYS A 213 -14.46 -3.02 -1.64
CA LYS A 213 -14.56 -4.40 -1.14
C LYS A 213 -14.71 -5.45 -2.24
N SER A 214 -15.05 -5.04 -3.46
CA SER A 214 -15.21 -5.95 -4.60
C SER A 214 -13.89 -6.32 -5.27
N PHE A 215 -12.81 -5.60 -4.98
CA PHE A 215 -11.51 -5.84 -5.58
C PHE A 215 -10.88 -7.14 -5.06
N SER A 216 -10.26 -7.87 -5.97
CA SER A 216 -9.52 -9.07 -5.66
C SER A 216 -8.29 -8.76 -4.80
N ARG A 217 -7.76 -9.79 -4.13
CA ARG A 217 -6.48 -9.69 -3.41
C ARG A 217 -5.33 -9.20 -4.30
N GLN A 218 -5.35 -9.55 -5.59
CA GLN A 218 -4.31 -9.12 -6.53
C GLN A 218 -4.39 -7.62 -6.81
N GLU A 219 -5.59 -7.09 -7.01
CA GLU A 219 -5.80 -5.64 -7.19
C GLU A 219 -5.44 -4.88 -5.91
N MET A 220 -5.80 -5.41 -4.74
CA MET A 220 -5.46 -4.82 -3.45
C MET A 220 -3.95 -4.65 -3.23
N ARG A 221 -3.11 -5.51 -3.81
CA ARG A 221 -1.63 -5.37 -3.75
C ARG A 221 -1.12 -4.11 -4.45
N SER A 222 -1.90 -3.53 -5.36
CA SER A 222 -1.62 -2.24 -5.98
C SER A 222 -2.40 -1.11 -5.30
N LEU A 223 -3.64 -1.35 -4.89
CA LEU A 223 -4.50 -0.31 -4.31
C LEU A 223 -3.99 0.22 -2.96
N VAL A 224 -3.31 -0.61 -2.16
CA VAL A 224 -2.66 -0.12 -0.93
C VAL A 224 -1.59 0.95 -1.20
N CYS A 225 -0.93 0.88 -2.36
CA CYS A 225 0.02 1.89 -2.84
C CYS A 225 -0.70 3.12 -3.40
N ALA A 226 -1.81 2.89 -4.12
CA ALA A 226 -2.64 3.93 -4.73
C ALA A 226 -3.38 4.81 -3.71
N GLN A 227 -3.28 4.51 -2.41
CA GLN A 227 -3.70 5.44 -1.36
C GLN A 227 -2.89 6.74 -1.36
N CYS A 228 -1.65 6.70 -1.89
CA CYS A 228 -0.68 7.78 -1.81
C CYS A 228 0.03 8.08 -3.13
N HIS A 229 0.36 7.07 -3.93
CA HIS A 229 1.12 7.22 -5.19
C HIS A 229 0.20 7.51 -6.37
N VAL A 230 -0.43 8.69 -6.35
CA VAL A 230 -1.43 9.11 -7.32
C VAL A 230 -1.34 10.61 -7.55
N GLU A 231 -1.88 11.08 -8.67
CA GLU A 231 -2.18 12.50 -8.86
C GLU A 231 -3.37 12.90 -7.98
N TYR A 232 -3.30 14.09 -7.38
CA TYR A 232 -4.32 14.58 -6.48
C TYR A 232 -4.41 16.10 -6.50
N TYR A 233 -5.56 16.62 -6.10
CA TYR A 233 -5.73 18.05 -5.84
C TYR A 233 -6.54 18.27 -4.56
N PHE A 234 -6.52 19.51 -4.07
CA PHE A 234 -7.29 19.93 -2.91
C PHE A 234 -8.53 20.71 -3.35
N LYS A 235 -9.70 20.07 -3.24
CA LYS A 235 -10.98 20.61 -3.69
C LYS A 235 -11.54 21.62 -2.69
N GLY A 236 -11.95 22.78 -3.21
CA GLY A 236 -12.65 23.83 -2.46
C GLY A 236 -11.84 24.48 -1.34
N GLU A 237 -12.51 25.30 -0.54
CA GLU A 237 -11.88 26.02 0.58
C GLU A 237 -11.44 25.08 1.71
N GLY A 238 -12.15 23.96 1.90
CA GLY A 238 -11.81 22.93 2.89
C GLY A 238 -10.57 22.10 2.55
N LYS A 239 -9.94 22.35 1.39
CA LYS A 239 -8.75 21.64 0.92
C LYS A 239 -8.90 20.12 0.93
N TYR A 240 -10.08 19.65 0.53
CA TYR A 240 -10.45 18.23 0.59
C TYR A 240 -9.64 17.41 -0.42
N LEU A 241 -8.95 16.37 0.03
CA LEU A 241 -8.13 15.52 -0.84
C LEU A 241 -9.01 14.82 -1.88
N THR A 242 -8.72 15.04 -3.17
CA THR A 242 -9.51 14.45 -4.26
C THR A 242 -8.61 13.86 -5.34
N PHE A 243 -8.89 12.62 -5.75
CA PHE A 243 -8.23 12.00 -6.91
C PHE A 243 -9.07 12.27 -8.17
N PRO A 244 -8.51 12.89 -9.22
CA PRO A 244 -9.26 13.35 -10.40
C PRO A 244 -9.51 12.22 -11.40
N TRP A 245 -10.16 11.14 -10.98
CA TRP A 245 -10.31 9.91 -11.77
C TRP A 245 -11.68 9.72 -12.42
N ASP A 246 -12.53 10.73 -12.34
CA ASP A 246 -13.92 10.69 -12.84
C ASP A 246 -13.98 10.47 -14.37
N LYS A 247 -12.92 10.83 -15.11
CA LYS A 247 -12.80 10.66 -16.57
C LYS A 247 -11.80 9.57 -16.99
N GLY A 248 -11.25 8.81 -16.04
CA GLY A 248 -10.20 7.83 -16.30
C GLY A 248 -8.84 8.25 -15.71
N PHE A 249 -7.80 7.55 -16.14
CA PHE A 249 -6.44 7.67 -15.58
C PHE A 249 -5.42 8.24 -16.58
N SER A 250 -5.83 8.53 -17.82
CA SER A 250 -4.99 9.17 -18.83
C SER A 250 -4.72 10.62 -18.47
N ALA A 251 -3.69 11.20 -19.10
CA ALA A 251 -3.39 12.62 -18.96
C ALA A 251 -4.39 13.52 -19.73
N ASP A 252 -5.08 12.96 -20.72
CA ASP A 252 -6.02 13.65 -21.63
C ASP A 252 -7.38 14.01 -20.99
#